data_AF-A0A645IAL1-F1
#
_entry.id   AF-A0A645IAL1-F1
#
_cell.length_a   1.000
_cell.length_b   1.000
_cell.length_c   1.000
_cell.angle_alpha   90.00
_cell.angle_beta   90.00
_cell.angle_gamma   90.00
#
_symmetry.space_group_name_H-M   'P 1'
#
loop_
_entity.id
_entity.type
_entity.pdbx_description
1 polymer ?
#
loop_
_entity_poly.entity_id
_entity_poly.type
_entity_poly.pdbx_seq_one_letter_code
_entity_poly.pdbx_strand_id
1 'polypeptide(L)' 'MDWQNPEQLRFVLTEGKKRQIRRMCEQVGLKVVGLKRIRIGGVTLGNLPTGQWRYLAPHESF' A
#
# COMPACT_ATOMS: atom_id res chain seq x y z
N MET A 1 2.47 -10.22 -15.04
CA MET A 1 1.15 -9.87 -15.58
C MET A 1 0.55 -8.79 -14.69
N ASP A 2 0.95 -7.54 -14.93
CA ASP A 2 0.46 -6.38 -14.21
C ASP A 2 -0.97 -6.08 -14.66
N TRP A 3 -1.95 -6.65 -13.96
CA TRP A 3 -3.33 -6.18 -14.00
C TRP A 3 -3.41 -4.83 -13.26
N GLN A 4 -2.85 -3.77 -13.84
CA GLN A 4 -3.16 -2.42 -13.39
C GLN A 4 -4.52 -2.06 -13.98
N ASN A 5 -5.56 -2.29 -13.16
CA ASN A 5 -6.85 -1.68 -13.40
C ASN A 5 -6.64 -0.14 -13.53
N PRO A 6 -7.16 0.53 -14.56
CA PRO A 6 -7.04 2.00 -14.70
C PRO A 6 -7.52 2.79 -13.47
N GLU A 7 -8.34 2.19 -12.62
CA GLU A 7 -8.83 2.81 -11.38
C GLU A 7 -7.89 2.65 -10.17
N GLN A 8 -6.79 1.90 -10.31
CA GLN A 8 -5.85 1.63 -9.22
C GLN A 8 -4.55 2.40 -9.37
N LEU A 9 -4.25 3.21 -8.36
CA LEU A 9 -2.99 3.95 -8.26
C LEU A 9 -2.04 3.25 -7.28
N ARG A 10 -0.77 3.12 -7.68
CA ARG A 10 0.30 2.59 -6.83
C ARG A 10 1.20 3.73 -6.37
N PHE A 11 1.35 3.85 -5.05
CA PHE A 11 2.23 4.84 -4.42
C PHE A 11 3.39 4.12 -3.72
N VAL A 12 4.60 4.67 -3.88
CA VAL A 12 5.77 4.32 -3.06
C VAL A 12 6.18 5.59 -2.35
N LEU A 13 6.10 5.58 -1.03
CA LEU A 13 6.45 6.70 -0.16
C LEU A 13 7.45 6.19 0.86
N THR A 14 8.46 7.01 1.14
CA THR A 14 9.41 6.81 2.24
C THR A 14 8.91 7.47 3.53
N GLU A 15 7.96 8.40 3.42
CA GLU A 15 7.38 9.15 4.53
C GLU A 15 5.97 8.64 4.91
N GLY A 16 5.58 8.83 6.17
CA GLY A 16 4.28 8.45 6.71
C GLY A 16 3.42 9.62 7.18
N LYS A 17 3.30 10.72 6.40
CA LYS A 17 2.52 11.90 6.83
C LYS A 17 1.02 11.59 6.92
N LYS A 18 0.35 12.18 7.93
CA LYS A 18 -1.09 11.95 8.21
C LYS A 18 -1.95 12.19 6.97
N ARG A 19 -2.60 11.13 6.49
CA ARG A 19 -3.52 11.13 5.32
C ARG A 19 -2.89 11.66 4.01
N GLN A 20 -1.56 11.56 3.84
CA GLN A 20 -0.84 12.11 2.68
C GLN A 20 -1.43 11.67 1.33
N ILE A 21 -1.59 10.36 1.10
CA ILE A 21 -2.14 9.82 -0.16
C ILE A 21 -3.56 10.35 -0.42
N ARG A 22 -4.40 10.41 0.62
CA ARG A 22 -5.77 10.93 0.50
C ARG A 22 -5.78 12.41 0.08
N ARG A 23 -4.90 13.22 0.68
CA ARG A 23 -4.75 14.64 0.34
C ARG A 23 -4.22 14.83 -1.09
N MET A 24 -3.24 14.03 -1.50
CA MET A 24 -2.71 14.07 -2.86
C MET A 24 -3.79 13.76 -3.91
N CYS A 25 -4.59 12.71 -3.69
CA CYS A 25 -5.71 12.37 -4.57
C CYS A 25 -6.78 13.48 -4.59
N GLU A 26 -7.13 14.04 -3.43
CA GLU A 26 -8.13 15.11 -3.32
C GLU A 26 -7.71 16.38 -4.09
N GLN A 27 -6.42 16.73 -4.06
CA GLN A 27 -5.88 17.89 -4.80
C GLN A 27 -6.03 17.77 -6.32
N VAL A 28 -6.08 16.54 -6.85
CA VAL A 28 -6.27 16.27 -8.29
C VAL A 28 -7.71 15.86 -8.62
N GLY A 29 -8.66 16.06 -7.69
CA GLY A 29 -10.07 15.73 -7.89
C GLY A 29 -10.41 14.24 -7.81
N LEU A 30 -9.51 13.40 -7.30
CA LEU A 30 -9.72 11.96 -7.16
C LEU A 30 -10.26 11.60 -5.76
N LYS A 31 -11.29 10.74 -5.73
CA LYS A 31 -11.86 10.21 -4.49
C LYS A 31 -11.26 8.85 -4.14
N VAL A 32 -10.54 8.77 -3.03
CA VAL A 32 -9.97 7.51 -2.53
C VAL A 32 -11.05 6.64 -1.88
N VAL A 33 -11.51 5.62 -2.60
CA VAL A 33 -12.46 4.60 -2.11
C VAL A 33 -11.80 3.55 -1.22
N GLY A 34 -10.55 3.18 -1.51
CA GLY A 34 -9.81 2.17 -0.76
C GLY A 34 -8.32 2.50 -0.72
N LEU A 35 -7.67 2.14 0.39
CA LEU A 35 -6.23 2.24 0.52
C LEU A 35 -5.70 0.93 1.08
N LYS A 36 -4.97 0.17 0.25
CA LYS A 36 -4.37 -1.10 0.64
C LYS A 36 -2.85 -0.96 0.68
N ARG A 37 -2.25 -1.17 1.84
CA ARG A 37 -0.80 -1.21 2.00
C ARG A 37 -0.30 -2.61 1.66
N ILE A 38 0.47 -2.73 0.58
CA ILE A 38 0.94 -4.02 0.06
C ILE A 38 2.38 -4.36 0.48
N ARG A 39 3.16 -3.36 0.92
CA ARG A 39 4.56 -3.49 1.30
C ARG A 39 4.94 -2.44 2.36
N ILE A 40 5.84 -2.80 3.25
CA ILE A 40 6.56 -1.88 4.15
C ILE A 40 8.03 -2.31 4.12
N GLY A 41 8.93 -1.43 3.68
CA GLY A 41 10.33 -1.79 3.52
C GLY A 41 10.52 -3.02 2.64
N GLY A 42 11.22 -4.03 3.17
CA GLY A 42 11.41 -5.35 2.57
C GLY A 42 10.24 -6.32 2.79
N VAL A 43 9.30 -6.00 3.67
CA VAL A 43 8.16 -6.89 4.02
C VAL A 43 7.03 -6.73 3.01
N THR A 44 6.63 -7.81 2.36
CA THR A 44 5.49 -7.82 1.43
C THR A 44 4.28 -8.55 2.01
N LEU A 45 3.08 -8.07 1.69
CA LEU A 45 1.83 -8.71 2.12
C LEU A 45 1.65 -10.11 1.49
N GLY A 46 2.12 -10.29 0.24
CA GLY A 46 2.06 -11.56 -0.48
C GLY A 46 0.64 -12.15 -0.51
N ASN A 47 0.54 -13.44 -0.16
CA ASN A 47 -0.72 -14.19 -0.09
C ASN A 47 -1.33 -14.24 1.32
N LEU A 48 -0.94 -13.35 2.24
CA LEU A 48 -1.50 -13.35 3.59
C LEU A 48 -3.01 -13.03 3.56
N PRO A 49 -3.89 -13.92 4.07
CA PRO A 49 -5.31 -13.67 4.08
C PRO A 49 -5.66 -12.46 4.96
N THR A 50 -6.78 -11.80 4.63
CA THR A 50 -7.23 -10.63 5.39
C THR A 50 -7.58 -11.05 6.82
N GLY A 51 -7.06 -10.32 7.81
CA GLY A 51 -7.27 -10.61 9.24
C GLY A 51 -6.26 -11.60 9.84
N GLN A 52 -5.39 -12.21 9.04
CA GLN A 52 -4.33 -13.08 9.54
C GLN A 52 -3.02 -12.32 9.75
N TRP A 53 -2.14 -12.91 10.54
CA TRP A 53 -0.78 -12.44 10.80
C TRP A 53 0.22 -13.59 10.68
N ARG A 54 1.49 -13.26 10.44
CA ARG A 54 2.60 -14.22 10.42
C ARG A 54 3.84 -13.58 11.04
N TYR A 55 4.79 -14.41 11.45
CA TYR A 55 6.12 -13.94 11.82
C TYR A 55 6.90 -13.47 10.60
N LEU A 56 7.80 -12.50 10.83
CA LEU A 56 8.74 -12.02 9.81
C LEU A 56 9.75 -13.13 9.50
N ALA A 57 10.08 -13.29 8.23
CA ALA A 57 11.17 -14.17 7.84
C ALA A 57 12.51 -13.52 8.23
N PRO A 58 13.58 -14.31 8.46
CA PRO A 58 14.88 -13.77 8.88
C PRO A 58 15.50 -12.72 7.93
N HIS A 59 15.06 -12.68 6.68
CA HIS A 59 15.53 -11.74 5.65
C HIS A 59 14.62 -10.50 5.48
N GLU A 60 13.54 -10.40 6.25
CA GLU A 60 12.57 -9.31 6.14
C GLU A 60 12.85 -8.22 7.17
N SER A 61 13.03 -6.99 6.68
CA SER A 61 13.26 -5.80 7.49
C SER A 61 12.32 -4.67 7.05
N PHE A 62 11.99 -3.78 7.99
CA PHE A 62 11.15 -2.60 7.76
C PHE A 62 11.90 -1.45 7.08
#